data_AF-A0A857N9U3-F1
#
_entry.id   AF-A0A857N9U3-F1
#
_cell.length_a   1.000
_cell.length_b   1.000
_cell.length_c   1.000
_cell.angle_alpha   90.00
_cell.angle_beta   90.00
_cell.angle_gamma   90.00
#
_symmetry.space_group_name_H-M   'P 1'
#
loop_
_entity.id
_entity.type
_entity.pdbx_description
1 polymer ?
#
loop_
_entity_poly.entity_id
_entity_poly.type
_entity_poly.pdbx_seq_one_letter_code
_entity_poly.pdbx_strand_id
1 'polypeptide(L)'
;MKKLYFNLLTLITTSLLFPSSVLAQNPGDLFCNDSSGIATAIGCVSLEPGDFAGDILRFSVGIGGGIALLLLLYGFTLLTMSAGSPDKVNAAKEIITSAIGGLIFVTMATVLMGFIGINILNLPGLN
;
A
#
# COMPACT_ATOMS: atom_id res chain seq x y z
N MET A 1 -2.70 -8.96 35.49
CA MET A 1 -1.84 -8.41 34.41
C MET A 1 -2.44 -8.56 33.00
N LYS A 2 -3.12 -9.66 32.63
CA LYS A 2 -3.69 -9.85 31.27
C LYS A 2 -4.89 -8.94 30.90
N LYS A 3 -5.70 -8.55 31.89
CA LYS A 3 -6.82 -7.59 31.71
C LYS A 3 -6.33 -6.16 31.41
N LEU A 4 -5.10 -5.83 31.83
CA LEU A 4 -4.50 -4.52 31.63
C LEU A 4 -4.10 -4.32 30.16
N TYR A 5 -3.54 -5.35 29.52
CA TYR A 5 -3.20 -5.32 28.09
C TYR A 5 -4.45 -5.31 27.19
N PHE A 6 -5.51 -6.01 27.58
CA PHE A 6 -6.76 -6.04 26.81
C PHE A 6 -7.48 -4.68 26.80
N ASN A 7 -7.48 -3.96 27.93
CA ASN A 7 -8.06 -2.61 28.01
C ASN A 7 -7.18 -1.56 27.30
N LEU A 8 -5.86 -1.68 27.40
CA LEU A 8 -4.90 -0.83 26.68
C LEU A 8 -5.02 -1.00 25.15
N LEU A 9 -5.23 -2.23 24.69
CA LEU A 9 -5.44 -2.56 23.28
C LEU A 9 -6.76 -1.96 22.76
N THR A 10 -7.83 -1.99 23.57
CA THR A 10 -9.13 -1.40 23.18
C THR A 10 -9.12 0.12 23.19
N LEU A 11 -8.34 0.75 24.08
CA LEU A 11 -8.22 2.21 24.20
C LEU A 11 -7.40 2.84 23.06
N ILE A 12 -6.44 2.08 22.52
CA ILE A 12 -5.69 2.43 21.30
C ILE A 12 -6.56 2.30 20.05
N THR A 13 -7.44 1.29 19.98
CA THR A 13 -8.33 1.14 18.82
C THR A 13 -9.45 2.17 18.77
N THR A 14 -9.94 2.68 19.91
CA THR A 14 -11.00 3.70 19.93
C THR A 14 -10.50 5.10 19.64
N SER A 15 -9.24 5.44 19.96
CA SER A 15 -8.63 6.72 19.57
C SER A 15 -8.26 6.77 18.08
N LEU A 16 -7.93 5.62 17.47
CA LEU A 16 -7.63 5.51 16.03
C LEU A 16 -8.89 5.56 15.12
N LEU A 17 -10.10 5.36 15.67
CA LEU A 17 -11.35 5.59 14.92
C LEU A 17 -11.92 7.01 15.09
N PHE A 18 -11.33 7.84 15.95
CA PHE A 18 -11.62 9.28 16.02
C PHE A 18 -10.33 10.13 16.00
N PRO A 19 -9.49 10.06 14.96
CA PRO A 19 -8.67 11.20 14.63
C PRO A 19 -9.60 12.28 14.07
N SER A 20 -10.10 13.13 14.96
CA SER A 20 -10.65 14.42 14.59
C SER A 20 -9.65 15.16 13.71
N SER A 21 -10.16 15.69 12.60
CA SER A 21 -9.56 16.72 11.74
C SER A 21 -8.22 16.40 11.07
N VAL A 22 -8.30 15.95 9.82
CA VAL A 22 -7.28 16.26 8.80
C VAL A 22 -7.44 17.74 8.44
N LEU A 23 -6.45 18.55 8.78
CA LEU A 23 -6.34 19.96 8.37
C LEU A 23 -5.57 20.06 7.04
N ALA A 24 -6.23 20.74 6.09
CA ALA A 24 -5.70 21.66 5.08
C ALA A 24 -4.68 21.17 4.04
N GLN A 25 -5.14 21.02 2.79
CA GLN A 25 -4.34 21.38 1.61
C GLN A 25 -4.91 22.68 1.02
N ASN A 26 -4.02 23.64 0.83
CA ASN A 26 -4.27 24.97 0.28
C ASN A 26 -4.78 24.84 -1.18
N PRO A 27 -5.81 25.60 -1.60
CA PRO A 27 -6.41 25.48 -2.94
C PRO A 27 -5.49 25.88 -4.11
N GLY A 28 -4.28 26.37 -3.83
CA GLY A 28 -3.29 26.75 -4.85
C GLY A 28 -2.36 25.63 -5.33
N ASP A 29 -2.37 24.45 -4.71
CA ASP A 29 -1.50 23.32 -5.09
C ASP A 29 -2.28 22.21 -5.82
N LEU A 30 -3.59 22.39 -6.09
CA LEU A 30 -4.43 21.35 -6.67
C LEU A 30 -4.08 21.05 -8.14
N PHE A 31 -3.29 21.90 -8.81
CA PHE A 31 -2.86 21.73 -10.19
C PHE A 31 -1.35 21.64 -10.28
N CYS A 32 -0.85 20.56 -10.86
CA CYS A 32 0.58 20.44 -11.14
C CYS A 32 0.85 20.78 -12.59
N ASN A 33 1.69 21.80 -12.77
CA ASN A 33 2.20 22.33 -14.04
C ASN A 33 1.11 22.62 -15.09
N ASP A 34 0.62 23.87 -15.08
CA ASP A 34 -0.25 24.45 -16.12
C ASP A 34 -1.43 23.54 -16.56
N SER A 35 -2.46 23.47 -15.70
CA SER A 35 -3.85 23.11 -16.05
C SER A 35 -4.21 21.67 -16.48
N SER A 36 -3.29 20.70 -16.49
CA SER A 36 -3.61 19.33 -16.98
C SER A 36 -3.45 18.18 -15.98
N GLY A 37 -3.18 18.45 -14.70
CA GLY A 37 -3.08 17.40 -13.68
C GLY A 37 -3.48 17.86 -12.28
N ILE A 38 -3.99 16.93 -11.45
CA ILE A 38 -4.41 17.20 -10.07
C ILE A 38 -3.30 16.77 -9.11
N ALA A 39 -2.85 17.65 -8.21
CA ALA A 39 -1.90 17.25 -7.18
C ALA A 39 -2.63 16.51 -6.06
N THR A 40 -2.32 15.23 -5.92
CA THR A 40 -2.82 14.40 -4.84
C THR A 40 -1.72 14.22 -3.80
N ALA A 41 -2.08 13.83 -2.58
CA ALA A 41 -1.13 13.57 -1.49
C ALA A 41 -0.04 12.51 -1.82
N ILE A 42 -0.11 11.89 -3.01
CA ILE A 42 0.77 10.81 -3.46
C ILE A 42 1.53 11.19 -4.76
N GLY A 43 1.28 12.37 -5.34
CA GLY A 43 1.93 12.85 -6.56
C GLY A 43 0.99 13.63 -7.48
N CYS A 44 1.56 14.21 -8.54
CA CYS A 44 0.76 14.77 -9.62
C CYS A 44 0.12 13.66 -10.42
N VAL A 45 -1.18 13.77 -10.73
CA VAL A 45 -1.88 12.85 -11.62
C VAL A 45 -2.35 13.62 -12.84
N SER A 46 -1.76 13.36 -13.99
CA SER A 46 -2.17 13.97 -15.26
C SER A 46 -3.48 13.34 -15.76
N LEU A 47 -4.41 14.16 -16.25
CA LEU A 47 -5.72 13.71 -16.76
C LEU A 47 -5.66 13.24 -18.24
N GLU A 48 -4.48 13.31 -18.85
CA GLU A 48 -4.21 12.76 -20.18
C GLU A 48 -4.27 11.21 -20.11
N PRO A 49 -5.00 10.52 -21.01
CA PRO A 49 -5.25 9.07 -20.90
C PRO A 49 -3.98 8.20 -20.98
N GLY A 50 -2.88 8.75 -21.53
CA GLY A 50 -1.59 8.05 -21.64
C GLY A 50 -0.78 8.04 -20.34
N ASP A 51 -0.76 9.17 -19.64
CA ASP A 51 0.09 9.41 -18.46
C ASP A 51 -0.60 8.92 -17.16
N PHE A 52 -1.93 8.98 -17.12
CA PHE A 52 -2.75 8.45 -16.03
C PHE A 52 -2.45 6.97 -15.72
N ALA A 53 -2.18 6.16 -16.76
CA ALA A 53 -1.84 4.75 -16.62
C ALA A 53 -0.47 4.53 -15.95
N GLY A 54 0.50 5.40 -16.17
CA GLY A 54 1.81 5.36 -15.51
C GLY A 54 1.72 5.71 -14.03
N ASP A 55 0.97 6.77 -13.72
CA ASP A 55 0.77 7.27 -12.36
C ASP A 55 0.06 6.23 -11.46
N ILE A 56 -1.02 5.61 -11.97
CA ILE A 56 -1.76 4.59 -11.20
C ILE A 56 -0.91 3.34 -10.94
N LEU A 57 -0.01 2.96 -11.87
CA LEU A 57 0.89 1.83 -11.69
C LEU A 57 1.93 2.12 -10.61
N ARG A 58 2.53 3.31 -10.63
CA ARG A 58 3.50 3.75 -9.62
C ARG A 58 2.87 3.80 -8.23
N PHE A 59 1.63 4.30 -8.14
CA PHE A 59 0.84 4.32 -6.91
C PHE A 59 0.53 2.92 -6.38
N SER A 60 0.04 2.04 -7.26
CA SER A 60 -0.40 0.69 -6.89
C SER A 60 0.75 -0.14 -6.36
N VAL A 61 1.95 -0.04 -6.96
CA VAL A 61 3.16 -0.72 -6.46
C VAL A 61 3.62 -0.13 -5.13
N GLY A 62 3.54 1.19 -4.96
CA GLY A 62 3.88 1.86 -3.70
C GLY A 62 3.01 1.41 -2.53
N ILE A 63 1.68 1.47 -2.69
CA ILE A 63 0.73 1.02 -1.66
C ILE A 63 0.78 -0.49 -1.47
N GLY A 64 0.78 -1.27 -2.56
CA GLY A 64 0.81 -2.72 -2.51
C GLY A 64 2.06 -3.24 -1.78
N GLY A 65 3.23 -2.67 -2.09
CA GLY A 65 4.48 -2.99 -1.41
C GLY A 65 4.49 -2.57 0.06
N GLY A 66 3.93 -1.39 0.37
CA GLY A 66 3.82 -0.89 1.74
C GLY A 66 2.95 -1.76 2.64
N ILE A 67 1.77 -2.17 2.16
CA ILE A 67 0.85 -3.05 2.89
C ILE A 67 1.47 -4.44 3.07
N ALA A 68 2.08 -4.99 2.01
CA ALA A 68 2.76 -6.29 2.08
C ALA A 68 3.88 -6.30 3.13
N LEU A 69 4.66 -5.22 3.22
CA LEU A 69 5.70 -5.08 4.24
C LEU A 69 5.11 -5.11 5.66
N LEU A 70 4.00 -4.40 5.88
CA LEU A 70 3.33 -4.34 7.19
C LEU A 70 2.78 -5.73 7.61
N LEU A 71 2.19 -6.46 6.67
CA LEU A 71 1.74 -7.85 6.89
C LEU A 71 2.91 -8.79 7.20
N LEU A 72 4.04 -8.61 6.52
CA LEU A 72 5.24 -9.42 6.73
C LEU A 72 5.86 -9.17 8.12
N LEU A 73 5.88 -7.90 8.56
CA LEU A 73 6.32 -7.53 9.91
C LEU A 73 5.41 -8.13 11.00
N TYR A 74 4.10 -8.13 10.77
CA TYR A 74 3.14 -8.78 11.67
C TYR A 74 3.38 -10.29 11.75
N GLY A 75 3.52 -10.96 10.61
CA GLY A 75 3.80 -12.40 10.56
C GLY A 75 5.13 -12.77 11.22
N PHE A 76 6.18 -11.96 11.04
CA PHE A 76 7.50 -12.18 11.65
C PHE A 76 7.47 -12.03 13.16
N THR A 77 6.75 -11.02 13.66
CA THR A 77 6.55 -10.83 15.10
C THR A 77 5.78 -12.00 15.70
N LEU A 78 4.76 -12.51 15.01
CA LEU A 78 3.99 -13.68 15.43
C LEU A 78 4.85 -14.94 15.47
N LEU A 79 5.73 -15.12 14.48
CA LEU A 79 6.64 -16.27 14.38
C LEU A 79 7.69 -16.26 15.51
N THR A 80 8.29 -15.11 15.79
CA THR A 80 9.35 -14.96 16.81
C THR A 80 8.79 -15.02 18.24
N MET A 81 7.61 -14.43 18.48
CA MET A 81 6.96 -14.44 19.80
C MET A 81 6.20 -15.74 20.11
N SER A 82 6.29 -16.75 19.24
CA SER A 82 5.50 -17.99 19.31
C SER A 82 5.90 -18.97 20.43
N ALA A 83 7.01 -18.73 21.13
CA ALA A 83 7.49 -19.48 22.31
C ALA A 83 7.38 -21.02 22.24
N GLY A 84 7.45 -21.62 21.04
CA GLY A 84 7.37 -23.07 20.82
C GLY A 84 5.96 -23.66 20.71
N SER A 85 4.89 -22.86 20.66
CA SER A 85 3.53 -23.36 20.38
C SER A 85 3.31 -23.60 18.88
N PRO A 86 2.98 -24.83 18.44
CA PRO A 86 2.91 -25.18 17.02
C PRO A 86 1.80 -24.44 16.25
N ASP A 87 0.68 -24.11 16.92
CA ASP A 87 -0.43 -23.36 16.32
C ASP A 87 -0.04 -21.97 15.83
N LYS A 88 0.76 -21.25 16.62
CA LYS A 88 1.17 -19.87 16.31
C LYS A 88 2.24 -19.83 15.23
N VAL A 89 3.17 -20.81 15.22
CA VAL A 89 4.13 -20.96 14.12
C VAL A 89 3.42 -21.29 12.81
N ASN A 90 2.41 -22.15 12.82
CA ASN A 90 1.67 -22.52 11.62
C ASN A 90 0.87 -21.32 11.07
N ALA A 91 0.16 -20.60 11.94
CA ALA A 91 -0.56 -19.38 11.55
C ALA A 91 0.38 -18.29 11.01
N ALA A 92 1.57 -18.11 11.58
CA ALA A 92 2.56 -17.16 11.05
C ALA A 92 2.99 -17.55 9.63
N LYS A 93 3.25 -18.84 9.39
CA LYS A 93 3.68 -19.34 8.07
C LYS A 93 2.62 -19.08 7.00
N GLU A 94 1.36 -19.33 7.31
CA GLU A 94 0.25 -19.07 6.38
C GLU A 94 0.17 -17.58 5.97
N ILE A 95 0.29 -16.68 6.95
CA ILE A 95 0.29 -15.22 6.71
C ILE A 95 1.50 -14.80 5.86
N ILE A 96 2.70 -15.28 6.19
CA ILE A 96 3.91 -14.93 5.44
C ILE A 96 3.86 -15.47 4.01
N THR A 97 3.38 -16.70 3.80
CA THR A 97 3.28 -17.28 2.45
C THR A 97 2.28 -16.54 1.56
N SER A 98 1.14 -16.11 2.12
CA SER A 98 0.15 -15.32 1.37
C SER A 98 0.66 -13.91 1.05
N ALA A 99 1.38 -13.26 1.98
CA ALA A 99 1.99 -11.95 1.76
C ALA A 99 3.07 -11.98 0.66
N ILE A 100 3.96 -12.99 0.67
CA ILE A 100 4.99 -13.16 -0.37
C ILE A 100 4.36 -13.48 -1.73
N GLY A 101 3.34 -14.34 -1.75
CA GLY A 101 2.60 -14.66 -2.98
C GLY A 101 1.96 -13.42 -3.61
N GLY A 102 1.34 -12.56 -2.78
CA GLY A 102 0.78 -11.29 -3.23
C GLY A 102 1.83 -10.32 -3.76
N LEU A 103 2.99 -10.20 -3.10
CA LEU A 103 4.06 -9.32 -3.55
C LEU A 103 4.62 -9.75 -4.91
N ILE A 104 4.88 -11.05 -5.10
CA ILE A 104 5.34 -11.61 -6.37
C ILE A 104 4.29 -11.39 -7.47
N PHE A 105 3.01 -11.61 -7.15
CA PHE A 105 1.91 -11.40 -8.08
C PHE A 105 1.83 -9.96 -8.58
N VAL A 106 1.95 -8.97 -7.68
CA VAL A 106 1.93 -7.55 -8.05
C VAL A 106 3.13 -7.20 -8.94
N THR A 107 4.34 -7.66 -8.62
CA THR A 107 5.52 -7.39 -9.46
C THR A 107 5.37 -8.01 -10.86
N MET A 108 4.83 -9.24 -10.94
CA MET A 108 4.59 -9.91 -12.22
C MET A 108 3.53 -9.15 -13.04
N ALA A 109 2.45 -8.69 -12.41
CA ALA A 109 1.41 -7.92 -13.07
C ALA A 109 1.94 -6.62 -13.67
N THR A 110 2.78 -5.88 -12.95
CA THR A 110 3.38 -4.63 -13.45
C THR A 110 4.32 -4.88 -14.63
N VAL A 111 5.10 -5.96 -14.62
CA VAL A 111 5.97 -6.31 -15.76
C VAL A 111 5.14 -6.63 -17.01
N LEU A 112 4.05 -7.39 -16.86
CA LEU A 112 3.14 -7.67 -17.98
C LEU A 112 2.48 -6.38 -18.51
N MET A 113 2.04 -5.50 -17.62
CA MET A 113 1.44 -4.22 -17.98
C MET A 113 2.44 -3.30 -18.69
N GLY A 114 3.69 -3.24 -18.23
CA GLY A 114 4.76 -2.50 -18.90
C GLY A 114 5.09 -3.09 -20.27
N PHE A 115 5.13 -4.42 -20.39
CA PHE A 115 5.38 -5.08 -21.67
C PHE A 115 4.30 -4.75 -22.69
N ILE A 116 3.02 -4.92 -22.35
CA ILE A 116 1.91 -4.69 -23.28
C ILE A 116 1.64 -3.18 -23.47
N GLY A 117 1.67 -2.40 -22.40
CA GLY A 117 1.34 -0.96 -22.40
C GLY A 117 2.36 -0.10 -23.15
N ILE A 118 3.65 -0.41 -23.04
CA ILE A 118 4.72 0.37 -23.69
C ILE A 118 5.02 -0.20 -25.09
N ASN A 119 5.16 -1.52 -25.23
CA ASN A 119 5.65 -2.12 -26.48
C ASN A 119 4.55 -2.36 -27.52
N ILE A 120 3.30 -2.59 -27.10
CA ILE A 120 2.20 -2.96 -28.03
C ILE A 120 1.24 -1.80 -28.28
N LEU A 121 0.91 -1.02 -27.24
CA LEU A 121 -0.06 0.08 -27.35
C LEU A 121 0.58 1.46 -27.55
N ASN A 122 1.91 1.56 -27.43
CA ASN A 122 2.73 2.77 -27.60
C ASN A 122 2.08 4.02 -26.98
N LEU A 123 1.67 3.97 -25.71
CA LEU A 123 1.15 5.15 -25.02
C LEU A 123 2.28 6.19 -24.87
N PRO A 124 2.21 7.36 -25.55
CA PRO A 124 3.14 8.45 -25.33
C PRO A 124 2.78 9.10 -23.99
N GLY A 125 3.46 8.70 -22.91
CA GLY A 125 3.16 9.17 -21.55
C GLY A 125 3.96 8.44 -20.46
N LEU A 126 4.35 7.19 -20.67
CA LEU A 126 5.29 6.52 -19.77
C LEU A 126 6.71 7.05 -20.00
N ASN A 127 7.12 8.06 -19.23
CA ASN A 127 8.53 8.44 -19.06
C ASN A 127 9.18 7.69 -17.88
#